data_AF-A0A498CIM1-F1
#
_entry.id   AF-A0A498CIM1-F1
#
_cell.length_a   1.000
_cell.length_b   1.000
_cell.length_c   1.000
_cell.angle_alpha   90.00
_cell.angle_beta   90.00
_cell.angle_gamma   90.00
#
_symmetry.space_group_name_H-M   'P 1'
#
loop_
_entity.id
_entity.type
_entity.pdbx_description
1 polymer ?
#
loop_
_entity_poly.entity_id
_entity_poly.type
_entity_poly.pdbx_seq_one_letter_code
_entity_poly.pdbx_strand_id
1 'polypeptide(L)'
;MRRLSLVLLISASLLSTQAMAGPQEDQRARNAVRVLNEIQDIPEQGIPDKLLDEGRAVIVIPDTIKAGLVIGGRRGHGLMSVKTPDGSWSNPVFVKLTGGSIGFQAGVQSSDVVLVFRNDRSLDNLVNGKFTLGADAGVAAGPVGRNAAAATDGQLKAEIWSWSRARGLFAGVALDGAVLQIDDAANLDAYGSNTTPRMVFEGRVGEPPSVDVVAFRDRLEEATYTAREKRGTAGSAPAPAPAPRAAAVPVRPEQAPAPAAAGATTAPLQSVPAQPAPQQGFQPVGDGEVRTESLDGN
;
A
#
# COMPACT_ATOMS: atom_id res chain seq x y z
N MET A 1 -18.89 -66.32 -29.47
CA MET A 1 -18.18 -65.59 -28.40
C MET A 1 -17.51 -64.32 -28.95
N ARG A 2 -18.29 -63.36 -29.49
CA ARG A 2 -17.71 -62.19 -30.18
C ARG A 2 -18.62 -60.94 -30.16
N ARG A 3 -19.51 -60.85 -29.16
CA ARG A 3 -20.47 -59.74 -29.01
C ARG A 3 -20.66 -59.25 -27.57
N LEU A 4 -19.91 -59.79 -26.60
CA LEU A 4 -20.00 -59.36 -25.20
C LEU A 4 -18.93 -58.32 -24.79
N SER A 5 -17.95 -58.04 -25.64
CA SER A 5 -16.81 -57.18 -25.29
C SER A 5 -17.06 -55.67 -25.48
N LEU A 6 -18.23 -55.27 -25.99
CA LEU A 6 -18.50 -53.86 -26.37
C LEU A 6 -19.27 -53.05 -25.32
N VAL A 7 -19.79 -53.69 -24.25
CA VAL A 7 -20.62 -52.99 -23.25
C VAL A 7 -19.79 -52.50 -22.04
N LEU A 8 -18.55 -52.98 -21.87
CA LEU A 8 -17.71 -52.61 -20.72
C LEU A 8 -16.81 -51.38 -20.96
N LEU A 9 -16.93 -50.70 -22.11
CA LEU A 9 -16.07 -49.57 -22.47
C LEU A 9 -16.77 -48.19 -22.42
N ILE A 10 -18.05 -48.12 -22.03
CA ILE A 10 -18.81 -46.85 -21.99
C ILE A 10 -19.06 -46.34 -20.55
N SER A 11 -18.61 -47.07 -19.52
CA SER A 11 -18.86 -46.68 -18.11
C SER A 11 -17.74 -45.85 -17.45
N ALA A 12 -16.73 -45.39 -18.19
CA ALA A 12 -15.57 -44.70 -17.62
C ALA A 12 -15.56 -43.16 -17.75
N SER A 13 -16.58 -42.55 -18.34
CA SER A 13 -16.58 -41.11 -18.68
C SER A 13 -17.42 -40.23 -17.75
N LEU A 14 -17.30 -40.43 -16.43
CA LEU A 14 -17.93 -39.58 -15.39
C LEU A 14 -16.98 -39.25 -14.23
N LEU A 15 -15.66 -39.24 -14.46
CA LEU A 15 -14.74 -38.56 -13.57
C LEU A 15 -14.78 -37.07 -13.93
N SER A 16 -15.70 -36.35 -13.29
CA SER A 16 -15.64 -34.89 -13.22
C SER A 16 -14.26 -34.51 -12.69
N THR A 17 -13.38 -34.03 -13.56
CA THR A 17 -12.14 -33.36 -13.17
C THR A 17 -12.55 -32.05 -12.51
N GLN A 18 -12.72 -32.09 -11.20
CA GLN A 18 -12.69 -30.89 -10.36
C GLN A 18 -11.34 -30.21 -10.66
N ALA A 19 -11.36 -28.96 -11.11
CA ALA A 19 -10.15 -28.15 -11.25
C ALA A 19 -9.57 -27.93 -9.84
N MET A 20 -8.74 -28.88 -9.41
CA MET A 20 -7.93 -28.74 -8.22
C MET A 20 -7.01 -27.53 -8.44
N ALA A 21 -7.29 -26.44 -7.73
CA ALA A 21 -6.28 -25.44 -7.42
C ALA A 21 -5.00 -26.20 -7.03
N GLY A 22 -3.92 -26.02 -7.80
CA GLY A 22 -2.75 -26.88 -7.70
C GLY A 22 -2.04 -26.76 -6.34
N PRO A 23 -1.07 -27.65 -6.04
CA PRO A 23 -0.20 -27.51 -4.86
C PRO A 23 0.49 -26.14 -4.76
N GLN A 24 0.64 -25.43 -5.88
CA GLN A 24 1.31 -24.13 -5.95
C GLN A 24 0.42 -22.99 -5.46
N GLU A 25 -0.82 -22.89 -5.94
CA GLU A 25 -1.79 -21.85 -5.57
C GLU A 25 -2.11 -21.92 -4.08
N ASP A 26 -2.32 -23.14 -3.57
CA ASP A 26 -2.50 -23.40 -2.14
C ASP A 26 -1.28 -22.97 -1.33
N GLN A 27 -0.06 -23.24 -1.81
CA GLN A 27 1.15 -22.80 -1.12
C GLN A 27 1.30 -21.28 -1.11
N ARG A 28 0.95 -20.59 -2.22
CA ARG A 28 0.93 -19.13 -2.27
C ARG A 28 -0.06 -18.57 -1.25
N ALA A 29 -1.24 -19.18 -1.14
CA ALA A 29 -2.25 -18.79 -0.16
C ALA A 29 -1.77 -18.98 1.29
N ARG A 30 -1.19 -20.14 1.62
CA ARG A 30 -0.58 -20.41 2.94
C ARG A 30 0.52 -19.40 3.27
N ASN A 31 1.38 -19.07 2.30
CA ASN A 31 2.44 -18.09 2.51
C ASN A 31 1.86 -16.68 2.74
N ALA A 32 0.79 -16.29 2.06
CA ALA A 32 0.14 -15.01 2.26
C ALA A 32 -0.54 -14.92 3.64
N VAL A 33 -1.21 -15.98 4.07
CA VAL A 33 -1.78 -16.08 5.44
C VAL A 33 -0.68 -15.98 6.49
N ARG A 34 0.46 -16.66 6.29
CA ARG A 34 1.64 -16.53 7.16
C ARG A 34 2.06 -15.07 7.31
N VAL A 35 2.27 -14.36 6.20
CA VAL A 35 2.67 -12.94 6.23
C VAL A 35 1.63 -12.07 6.95
N LEU A 36 0.35 -12.33 6.72
CA LEU A 36 -0.75 -11.60 7.35
C LEU A 36 -0.79 -11.84 8.88
N ASN A 37 -0.55 -13.07 9.33
CA ASN A 37 -0.37 -13.36 10.76
C ASN A 37 0.81 -12.58 11.32
N GLU A 38 1.97 -12.70 10.66
CA GLU A 38 3.22 -12.11 11.15
C GLU A 38 3.19 -10.59 11.22
N ILE A 39 2.52 -9.90 10.29
CA ILE A 39 2.37 -8.43 10.37
C ILE A 39 1.41 -8.03 11.50
N GLN A 40 0.36 -8.81 11.73
CA GLN A 40 -0.64 -8.52 12.77
C GLN A 40 -0.16 -8.85 14.18
N ASP A 41 0.72 -9.85 14.32
CA ASP A 41 1.27 -10.31 15.60
C ASP A 41 2.29 -9.33 16.20
N ILE A 42 2.67 -8.27 15.48
CA ILE A 42 3.58 -7.24 15.96
C ILE A 42 2.78 -5.99 16.26
N PRO A 43 2.39 -5.73 17.53
CA PRO A 43 1.43 -4.67 17.88
C PRO A 43 1.86 -3.27 17.42
N GLU A 44 3.17 -3.01 17.36
CA GLU A 44 3.71 -1.73 16.93
C GLU A 44 4.00 -1.65 15.43
N GLN A 45 3.99 -2.76 14.67
CA GLN A 45 4.36 -2.76 13.24
C GLN A 45 3.24 -3.27 12.33
N GLY A 46 2.09 -3.61 12.91
CA GLY A 46 0.92 -4.07 12.19
C GLY A 46 0.25 -3.00 11.33
N ILE A 47 -0.61 -3.48 10.43
CA ILE A 47 -1.50 -2.62 9.65
C ILE A 47 -2.42 -1.90 10.65
N PRO A 48 -2.46 -0.56 10.68
CA PRO A 48 -3.34 0.19 11.55
C PRO A 48 -4.79 -0.31 11.46
N ASP A 49 -5.46 -0.44 12.61
CA ASP A 49 -6.85 -0.93 12.70
C ASP A 49 -7.79 -0.17 11.75
N LYS A 50 -7.53 1.13 11.57
CA LYS A 50 -8.26 1.98 10.63
C LYS A 50 -8.13 1.54 9.18
N LEU A 51 -6.94 1.13 8.76
CA LEU A 51 -6.68 0.66 7.40
C LEU A 51 -7.25 -0.74 7.15
N LEU A 52 -7.31 -1.59 8.17
CA LEU A 52 -8.01 -2.88 8.08
C LEU A 52 -9.53 -2.71 7.98
N ASP A 53 -10.08 -1.68 8.62
CA ASP A 53 -11.52 -1.40 8.54
C ASP A 53 -11.93 -0.63 7.28
N GLU A 54 -11.18 0.39 6.88
CA GLU A 54 -11.59 1.28 5.78
C GLU A 54 -10.89 0.95 4.45
N GLY A 55 -9.90 0.06 4.48
CA GLY A 55 -9.22 -0.42 3.29
C GLY A 55 -10.19 -1.08 2.30
N ARG A 56 -9.99 -0.81 1.01
CA ARG A 56 -10.81 -1.31 -0.10
C ARG A 56 -10.24 -2.56 -0.73
N ALA A 57 -8.93 -2.75 -0.65
CA ALA A 57 -8.29 -4.02 -0.97
C ALA A 57 -7.04 -4.21 -0.12
N VAL A 58 -6.75 -5.47 0.23
CA VAL A 58 -5.50 -5.86 0.86
C VAL A 58 -4.80 -6.85 -0.04
N ILE A 59 -3.52 -6.61 -0.28
CA ILE A 59 -2.67 -7.44 -1.13
C ILE A 59 -1.49 -7.90 -0.31
N VAL A 60 -1.20 -9.19 -0.36
CA VAL A 60 -0.05 -9.77 0.33
C VAL A 60 0.75 -10.57 -0.68
N ILE A 61 2.03 -10.23 -0.80
CA ILE A 61 2.98 -10.78 -1.78
C ILE A 61 4.18 -11.32 -1.00
N PRO A 62 4.12 -12.59 -0.57
CA PRO A 62 5.21 -13.23 0.15
C PRO A 62 6.44 -13.36 -0.72
N ASP A 63 7.61 -13.40 -0.07
CA ASP A 63 8.87 -13.81 -0.70
C ASP A 63 9.19 -13.07 -2.01
N THR A 64 8.85 -11.77 -2.06
CA THR A 64 9.15 -10.92 -3.22
C THR A 64 10.66 -10.84 -3.38
N ILE A 65 11.15 -11.31 -4.52
CA ILE A 65 12.57 -11.32 -4.84
C ILE A 65 12.96 -10.00 -5.46
N LYS A 66 13.94 -9.32 -4.88
CA LYS A 66 14.65 -8.17 -5.45
C LYS A 66 16.07 -8.61 -5.78
N ALA A 67 16.52 -8.38 -7.01
CA ALA A 67 17.88 -8.71 -7.43
C ALA A 67 18.48 -7.58 -8.26
N GLY A 68 19.70 -7.16 -7.91
CA GLY A 68 20.42 -6.12 -8.65
C GLY A 68 21.66 -5.63 -7.94
N LEU A 69 22.41 -4.77 -8.63
CA LEU A 69 23.50 -3.99 -8.04
C LEU A 69 22.97 -2.60 -7.70
N VAL A 70 23.17 -1.66 -8.62
CA VAL A 70 22.61 -0.30 -8.58
C VAL A 70 21.20 -0.29 -9.16
N ILE A 71 21.04 -0.97 -10.30
CA ILE A 71 19.78 -1.17 -10.99
C ILE A 71 19.46 -2.66 -10.97
N GLY A 72 18.20 -2.99 -10.70
CA GLY A 72 17.74 -4.36 -10.55
C GLY A 72 16.27 -4.53 -10.90
N GLY A 73 15.81 -5.77 -10.76
CA GLY A 73 14.41 -6.14 -10.90
C GLY A 73 13.82 -6.62 -9.58
N ARG A 74 12.49 -6.55 -9.49
CA ARG A 74 11.70 -7.24 -8.47
C ARG A 74 10.65 -8.14 -9.09
N ARG A 75 10.36 -9.28 -8.46
CA ARG A 75 9.28 -10.18 -8.84
C ARG A 75 8.68 -10.86 -7.60
N GLY A 76 7.35 -10.89 -7.52
CA GLY A 76 6.62 -11.58 -6.45
C GLY A 76 5.26 -12.07 -6.92
N HIS A 77 4.72 -13.06 -6.22
CA HIS A 77 3.38 -13.61 -6.43
C HIS A 77 2.61 -13.53 -5.11
N GLY A 78 1.32 -13.23 -5.17
CA GLY A 78 0.54 -12.98 -3.97
C GLY A 78 -0.94 -13.13 -4.19
N LEU A 79 -1.70 -12.74 -3.17
CA LEU A 79 -3.15 -12.75 -3.17
C LEU A 79 -3.68 -11.35 -2.85
N MET A 80 -4.85 -11.06 -3.40
CA MET A 80 -5.60 -9.84 -3.15
C MET A 80 -7.06 -10.17 -2.84
N SER A 81 -7.58 -9.65 -1.74
CA SER A 81 -9.02 -9.61 -1.47
C SER A 81 -9.51 -8.17 -1.51
N VAL A 82 -10.75 -8.01 -2.00
CA VAL A 82 -11.43 -6.72 -2.12
C VAL A 82 -12.53 -6.66 -1.07
N LYS A 83 -12.69 -5.48 -0.48
CA LYS A 83 -13.77 -5.22 0.47
C LYS A 83 -15.07 -4.96 -0.29
N THR A 84 -16.07 -5.78 -0.03
CA THR A 84 -17.40 -5.69 -0.65
C THR A 84 -18.22 -4.56 0.00
N PRO A 85 -19.32 -4.12 -0.65
CA PRO A 85 -20.16 -3.04 -0.13
C PRO A 85 -20.80 -3.32 1.23
N ASP A 86 -21.01 -4.58 1.59
CA ASP A 86 -21.51 -5.01 2.90
C ASP A 86 -20.41 -5.03 3.98
N GLY A 87 -19.17 -4.73 3.61
CA GLY A 87 -18.03 -4.61 4.52
C GLY A 87 -17.33 -5.93 4.84
N SER A 88 -17.69 -7.02 4.16
CA SER A 88 -16.96 -8.30 4.15
C SER A 88 -15.81 -8.29 3.14
N TRP A 89 -14.98 -9.33 3.15
CA TRP A 89 -13.89 -9.55 2.20
C TRP A 89 -14.30 -10.58 1.16
N SER A 90 -14.00 -10.28 -0.09
CA SER A 90 -14.24 -11.19 -1.19
C SER A 90 -13.27 -12.38 -1.21
N ASN A 91 -13.63 -13.41 -1.98
CA ASN A 91 -12.67 -14.47 -2.31
C ASN A 91 -11.42 -13.85 -2.98
N PRO A 92 -10.22 -14.32 -2.65
CA PRO A 92 -9.02 -13.68 -3.12
C PRO A 92 -8.69 -14.06 -4.56
N VAL A 93 -8.15 -13.10 -5.30
CA VAL A 93 -7.53 -13.35 -6.60
C VAL A 93 -6.02 -13.42 -6.47
N PHE A 94 -5.39 -14.18 -7.35
CA PHE A 94 -3.94 -14.18 -7.48
C PHE A 94 -3.46 -12.94 -8.21
N VAL A 95 -2.34 -12.40 -7.74
CA VAL A 95 -1.67 -11.24 -8.30
C VAL A 95 -0.17 -11.49 -8.46
N LYS A 96 0.46 -10.70 -9.33
CA LYS A 96 1.90 -10.67 -9.51
C LYS A 96 2.42 -9.24 -9.43
N LEU A 97 3.58 -9.09 -8.80
CA LEU A 97 4.34 -7.85 -8.74
C LEU A 97 5.59 -8.00 -9.58
N THR A 98 5.86 -7.03 -10.45
CA THR A 98 7.10 -6.91 -11.19
C THR A 98 7.59 -5.47 -11.11
N GLY A 99 8.85 -5.18 -11.42
CA GLY A 99 9.27 -3.78 -11.50
C GLY A 99 10.76 -3.57 -11.52
N GLY A 100 11.16 -2.38 -11.91
CA GLY A 100 12.52 -1.90 -11.69
C GLY A 100 12.75 -1.63 -10.21
N SER A 101 13.99 -1.76 -9.77
CA SER A 101 14.38 -1.36 -8.43
C SER A 101 15.76 -0.71 -8.45
N ILE A 102 15.92 0.33 -7.64
CA ILE A 102 17.22 0.94 -7.37
C ILE A 102 17.65 0.46 -5.97
N GLY A 103 18.92 0.10 -5.83
CA GLY A 103 19.48 -0.44 -4.61
C GLY A 103 20.82 0.20 -4.27
N PHE A 104 21.04 0.49 -2.99
CA PHE A 104 22.36 0.85 -2.47
C PHE A 104 23.24 -0.38 -2.20
N GLN A 105 22.67 -1.58 -2.35
CA GLN A 105 23.33 -2.84 -2.05
C GLN A 105 23.18 -3.81 -3.21
N ALA A 106 24.29 -4.45 -3.53
CA ALA A 106 24.38 -5.56 -4.46
C ALA A 106 23.82 -6.85 -3.84
N GLY A 107 22.98 -7.57 -4.59
CA GLY A 107 22.64 -8.95 -4.28
C GLY A 107 21.19 -9.33 -4.57
N VAL A 108 20.80 -10.48 -4.01
CA VAL A 108 19.44 -11.00 -4.03
C VAL A 108 18.86 -10.89 -2.63
N GLN A 109 17.66 -10.32 -2.55
CA GLN A 109 16.92 -10.12 -1.31
C GLN A 109 15.53 -10.73 -1.48
N SER A 110 15.05 -11.39 -0.43
CA SER A 110 13.65 -11.80 -0.32
C SER A 110 12.98 -10.94 0.75
N SER A 111 11.80 -10.42 0.43
CA SER A 111 11.00 -9.65 1.38
C SER A 111 9.51 -9.90 1.15
N ASP A 112 8.74 -9.96 2.21
CA ASP A 112 7.29 -9.94 2.08
C ASP A 112 6.83 -8.51 1.80
N VAL A 113 5.76 -8.35 1.02
CA VAL A 113 5.16 -7.05 0.71
C VAL A 113 3.67 -7.09 1.04
N VAL A 114 3.17 -6.07 1.72
CA VAL A 114 1.75 -5.89 2.01
C VAL A 114 1.30 -4.53 1.49
N LEU A 115 0.22 -4.48 0.74
CA LEU A 115 -0.39 -3.25 0.21
C LEU A 115 -1.82 -3.13 0.72
N VAL A 116 -2.22 -1.91 1.09
CA VAL A 116 -3.61 -1.58 1.43
C VAL A 116 -4.07 -0.43 0.56
N PHE A 117 -5.04 -0.70 -0.32
CA PHE A 117 -5.70 0.29 -1.17
C PHE A 117 -6.84 0.93 -0.42
N ARG A 118 -7.04 2.24 -0.58
CA ARG A 118 -8.10 2.99 0.13
C ARG A 118 -9.15 3.63 -0.76
N ASN A 119 -8.92 3.68 -2.07
CA ASN A 119 -9.86 4.28 -3.02
C ASN A 119 -10.36 3.24 -4.03
N ASP A 120 -11.58 3.47 -4.53
CA ASP A 120 -12.17 2.63 -5.58
C ASP A 120 -11.44 2.81 -6.91
N ARG A 121 -11.06 4.04 -7.24
CA ARG A 121 -10.44 4.35 -8.53
C ARG A 121 -9.17 3.55 -8.79
N SER A 122 -8.24 3.51 -7.84
CA SER A 122 -6.97 2.79 -8.03
C SER A 122 -7.17 1.28 -8.00
N LEU A 123 -8.15 0.81 -7.23
CA LEU A 123 -8.57 -0.59 -7.25
C LEU A 123 -9.19 -0.98 -8.61
N ASP A 124 -10.11 -0.19 -9.14
CA ASP A 124 -10.75 -0.42 -10.44
C ASP A 124 -9.70 -0.48 -11.55
N ASN A 125 -8.72 0.43 -11.53
CA ASN A 125 -7.62 0.42 -12.50
C ASN A 125 -6.80 -0.88 -12.42
N LEU A 126 -6.52 -1.37 -11.21
CA LEU A 126 -5.81 -2.63 -11.00
C LEU A 126 -6.61 -3.84 -11.48
N VAL A 127 -7.91 -3.89 -11.18
CA VAL A 127 -8.77 -5.02 -11.59
C VAL A 127 -8.93 -5.10 -13.11
N ASN A 128 -8.88 -3.95 -13.79
CA ASN A 128 -9.08 -3.87 -15.24
C ASN A 128 -7.77 -3.91 -16.05
N GLY A 129 -6.59 -4.01 -15.43
CA GLY A 129 -5.34 -3.99 -16.18
C GLY A 129 -4.06 -4.02 -15.35
N LYS A 130 -3.02 -3.41 -15.90
CA LYS A 130 -1.71 -3.27 -15.24
C LYS A 130 -1.72 -1.99 -14.43
N PHE A 131 -1.23 -2.06 -13.20
CA PHE A 131 -1.21 -0.93 -12.28
C PHE A 131 0.21 -0.62 -11.81
N THR A 132 0.70 0.57 -12.09
CA THR A 132 2.04 1.03 -11.78
C THR A 132 2.02 1.87 -10.50
N LEU A 133 2.55 1.30 -9.43
CA LEU A 133 2.75 1.96 -8.15
C LEU A 133 3.59 3.24 -8.33
N GLY A 134 3.11 4.37 -7.82
CA GLY A 134 3.75 5.69 -7.92
C GLY A 134 3.39 6.48 -9.18
N ALA A 135 2.99 5.82 -10.26
CA ALA A 135 2.58 6.48 -11.51
C ALA A 135 1.05 6.58 -11.63
N ASP A 136 0.34 5.48 -11.38
CA ASP A 136 -1.12 5.42 -11.47
C ASP A 136 -1.81 5.83 -10.16
N ALA A 137 -1.10 5.74 -9.03
CA ALA A 137 -1.51 6.26 -7.72
C ALA A 137 -0.32 6.52 -6.81
N GLY A 138 -0.51 7.48 -5.90
CA GLY A 138 0.44 7.76 -4.83
C GLY A 138 0.53 6.60 -3.83
N VAL A 139 1.73 6.05 -3.67
CA VAL A 139 2.03 5.01 -2.68
C VAL A 139 2.84 5.62 -1.55
N ALA A 140 2.48 5.29 -0.31
CA ALA A 140 3.24 5.69 0.87
C ALA A 140 3.69 4.48 1.69
N ALA A 141 4.86 4.64 2.30
CA ALA A 141 5.40 3.73 3.29
C ALA A 141 4.50 3.74 4.54
N GLY A 142 3.97 2.58 4.94
CA GLY A 142 3.11 2.41 6.10
C GLY A 142 3.78 2.85 7.41
N PRO A 143 3.02 3.41 8.37
CA PRO A 143 3.56 3.74 9.68
C PRO A 143 3.98 2.46 10.41
N VAL A 144 5.04 2.57 11.21
CA VAL A 144 5.58 1.50 12.06
C VAL A 144 5.99 2.08 13.42
N GLY A 145 6.14 1.21 14.41
CA GLY A 145 6.37 1.60 15.80
C GLY A 145 5.17 2.32 16.42
N ARG A 146 5.47 3.22 17.35
CA ARG A 146 4.50 4.13 17.99
C ARG A 146 3.66 4.95 17.01
N ASN A 147 4.16 5.20 15.80
CA ASN A 147 3.42 5.92 14.77
C ASN A 147 2.27 5.09 14.18
N ALA A 148 2.37 3.75 14.17
CA ALA A 148 1.28 2.89 13.72
C ALA A 148 0.10 2.94 14.69
N ALA A 149 0.38 2.89 15.99
CA ALA A 149 -0.63 2.97 17.05
C ALA A 149 -1.35 4.34 17.10
N ALA A 150 -0.68 5.41 16.69
CA ALA A 150 -1.22 6.77 16.68
C ALA A 150 -1.76 7.21 15.31
N ALA A 151 -1.77 6.33 14.31
CA ALA A 151 -2.16 6.69 12.94
C ALA A 151 -3.65 7.08 12.87
N THR A 152 -3.90 8.37 12.67
CA THR A 152 -5.25 8.96 12.52
C THR A 152 -5.53 9.38 11.08
N ASP A 153 -6.76 9.80 10.75
CA ASP A 153 -7.15 10.23 9.39
C ASP A 153 -6.22 11.28 8.78
N GLY A 154 -5.75 12.23 9.60
CA GLY A 154 -4.87 13.29 9.13
C GLY A 154 -3.52 12.78 8.61
N GLN A 155 -3.06 11.63 9.10
CA GLN A 155 -1.79 11.00 8.73
C GLN A 155 -1.98 9.93 7.64
N LEU A 156 -3.16 9.32 7.59
CA LEU A 156 -3.51 8.32 6.60
C LEU A 156 -4.14 8.98 5.37
N LYS A 157 -3.33 9.64 4.52
CA LYS A 157 -3.82 10.34 3.31
C LYS A 157 -3.45 9.69 1.97
N ALA A 158 -2.48 8.77 1.96
CA ALA A 158 -2.11 8.09 0.73
C ALA A 158 -3.23 7.20 0.19
N GLU A 159 -3.27 7.04 -1.13
CA GLU A 159 -4.21 6.16 -1.82
C GLU A 159 -3.87 4.68 -1.57
N ILE A 160 -2.57 4.38 -1.48
CA ILE A 160 -2.05 3.05 -1.21
C ILE A 160 -1.00 3.14 -0.11
N TRP A 161 -1.12 2.29 0.90
CA TRP A 161 -0.11 2.10 1.94
C TRP A 161 0.64 0.80 1.71
N SER A 162 1.94 0.80 2.01
CA SER A 162 2.80 -0.34 1.75
C SER A 162 3.77 -0.64 2.90
N TRP A 163 3.86 -1.92 3.24
CA TRP A 163 4.83 -2.45 4.19
C TRP A 163 5.67 -3.51 3.50
N SER A 164 6.92 -3.62 3.94
CA SER A 164 7.78 -4.73 3.58
C SER A 164 8.43 -5.34 4.80
N ARG A 165 8.55 -6.67 4.79
CA ARG A 165 9.26 -7.42 5.83
C ARG A 165 10.50 -8.05 5.25
N ALA A 166 11.63 -7.88 5.93
CA ALA A 166 12.82 -8.68 5.68
C ALA A 166 13.40 -9.13 7.01
N ARG A 167 13.74 -10.42 7.12
CA ARG A 167 14.40 -11.01 8.31
C ARG A 167 13.67 -10.69 9.64
N GLY A 168 12.34 -10.70 9.63
CA GLY A 168 11.54 -10.50 10.83
C GLY A 168 11.14 -9.05 11.15
N LEU A 169 11.70 -8.05 10.47
CA LEU A 169 11.41 -6.63 10.71
C LEU A 169 10.52 -6.06 9.60
N PHE A 170 9.43 -5.37 9.98
CA PHE A 170 8.60 -4.62 9.05
C PHE A 170 9.04 -3.15 9.00
N ALA A 171 9.09 -2.62 7.79
CA ALA A 171 9.26 -1.21 7.52
C ALA A 171 8.32 -0.79 6.40
N GLY A 172 7.85 0.45 6.44
CA GLY A 172 7.22 1.04 5.26
C GLY A 172 8.25 1.12 4.13
N VAL A 173 7.86 0.76 2.90
CA VAL A 173 8.75 0.71 1.74
C VAL A 173 8.20 1.56 0.59
N ALA A 174 9.06 2.24 -0.15
CA ALA A 174 8.65 2.85 -1.41
C ALA A 174 8.68 1.80 -2.52
N LEU A 175 7.55 1.59 -3.19
CA LEU A 175 7.39 0.60 -4.26
C LEU A 175 7.20 1.26 -5.63
N ASP A 176 7.55 2.54 -5.76
CA ASP A 176 7.46 3.28 -7.01
C ASP A 176 8.13 2.52 -8.17
N GLY A 177 7.44 2.55 -9.32
CA GLY A 177 7.86 1.84 -10.52
C GLY A 177 7.63 0.33 -10.50
N ALA A 178 6.99 -0.22 -9.46
CA ALA A 178 6.49 -1.59 -9.51
C ALA A 178 5.15 -1.66 -10.24
N VAL A 179 4.99 -2.67 -11.09
CA VAL A 179 3.76 -2.99 -11.78
C VAL A 179 3.10 -4.18 -11.09
N LEU A 180 1.91 -3.94 -10.58
CA LEU A 180 1.00 -4.91 -10.00
C LEU A 180 -0.05 -5.30 -11.03
N GLN A 181 -0.33 -6.60 -11.13
CA GLN A 181 -1.26 -7.15 -12.13
C GLN A 181 -1.99 -8.35 -11.54
N ILE A 182 -3.22 -8.59 -12.00
CA ILE A 182 -3.90 -9.87 -11.82
C ILE A 182 -3.07 -11.00 -12.47
N ASP A 183 -2.95 -12.13 -11.80
CA ASP A 183 -2.36 -13.35 -12.33
C ASP A 183 -3.46 -14.25 -12.89
N ASP A 184 -3.93 -13.94 -14.11
CA ASP A 184 -5.07 -14.64 -14.75
C ASP A 184 -4.85 -16.15 -14.84
N ALA A 185 -3.61 -16.59 -15.12
CA ALA A 185 -3.28 -18.01 -15.19
C ALA A 185 -3.53 -18.71 -13.84
N ALA A 186 -2.98 -18.16 -12.76
CA ALA A 186 -3.18 -18.72 -11.42
C ALA A 186 -4.66 -18.65 -10.98
N ASN A 187 -5.41 -17.63 -11.41
CA ASN A 187 -6.85 -17.57 -11.16
C ASN A 187 -7.63 -18.65 -11.92
N LEU A 188 -7.27 -18.93 -13.18
CA LEU A 188 -7.89 -20.02 -13.96
C LEU A 188 -7.53 -21.39 -13.37
N ASP A 189 -6.31 -21.56 -12.86
CA ASP A 189 -5.87 -22.79 -12.20
C ASP A 189 -6.62 -23.01 -10.88
N ALA A 190 -6.89 -21.94 -10.12
CA ALA A 190 -7.55 -22.03 -8.83
C ALA A 190 -9.09 -22.10 -8.88
N TYR A 191 -9.71 -21.49 -9.91
CA TYR A 191 -11.16 -21.30 -9.99
C TYR A 191 -11.80 -21.89 -11.25
N GLY A 192 -11.02 -22.56 -12.09
CA GLY A 192 -11.47 -23.17 -13.33
C GLY A 192 -11.53 -22.20 -14.52
N SER A 193 -11.74 -22.80 -15.69
CA SER A 193 -11.77 -22.09 -16.98
C SER A 193 -12.93 -21.09 -17.06
N ASN A 194 -12.73 -19.98 -17.79
CA ASN A 194 -13.67 -18.85 -17.92
C ASN A 194 -13.87 -18.02 -16.65
N THR A 195 -13.03 -18.21 -15.63
CA THR A 195 -13.05 -17.34 -14.44
C THR A 195 -12.45 -15.97 -14.74
N THR A 196 -13.12 -14.91 -14.28
CA THR A 196 -12.63 -13.54 -14.30
C THR A 196 -12.47 -13.03 -12.87
N PRO A 197 -11.56 -12.08 -12.61
CA PRO A 197 -11.38 -11.52 -11.26
C PRO A 197 -12.67 -11.00 -10.64
N ARG A 198 -13.51 -10.36 -11.47
CA ARG A 198 -14.81 -9.84 -11.03
C ARG A 198 -15.75 -10.95 -10.53
N MET A 199 -15.79 -12.07 -11.24
CA MET A 199 -16.57 -13.23 -10.77
C MET A 199 -16.04 -13.80 -9.46
N VAL A 200 -14.71 -13.83 -9.27
CA VAL A 200 -14.12 -14.23 -7.98
C VAL A 200 -14.56 -13.30 -6.87
N PHE A 201 -14.47 -11.98 -7.09
CA PHE A 201 -14.84 -11.00 -6.07
C PHE A 201 -16.33 -11.05 -5.69
N GLU A 202 -17.19 -11.38 -6.64
CA GLU A 202 -18.64 -11.46 -6.43
C GLU A 202 -19.11 -12.86 -5.99
N GLY A 203 -18.18 -13.81 -5.79
CA GLY A 203 -18.51 -15.18 -5.41
C GLY A 203 -19.21 -15.99 -6.51
N ARG A 204 -19.09 -15.57 -7.78
CA ARG A 204 -19.70 -16.19 -8.96
C ARG A 204 -18.73 -17.15 -9.68
N VAL A 205 -17.95 -17.90 -8.92
CA VAL A 205 -16.95 -18.84 -9.47
C VAL A 205 -17.58 -20.18 -9.81
N GLY A 206 -17.09 -20.82 -10.87
CA GLY A 206 -17.57 -22.14 -11.29
C GLY A 206 -17.05 -23.27 -10.41
N GLU A 207 -15.82 -23.14 -9.92
CA GLU A 207 -15.16 -24.05 -8.99
C GLU A 207 -15.03 -23.36 -7.61
N PRO A 208 -15.41 -24.01 -6.51
CA PRO A 208 -15.12 -23.48 -5.18
C PRO A 208 -13.59 -23.46 -4.94
N PRO A 209 -13.04 -22.37 -4.36
CA PRO A 209 -11.63 -22.33 -3.99
C PRO A 209 -11.27 -23.39 -2.94
N SER A 210 -9.99 -23.72 -2.88
CA SER A 210 -9.44 -24.56 -1.81
C SER A 210 -9.58 -23.90 -0.44
N VAL A 211 -9.46 -24.71 0.62
CA VAL A 211 -9.48 -24.21 2.01
C VAL A 211 -8.33 -23.23 2.30
N ASP A 212 -7.18 -23.41 1.66
CA ASP A 212 -6.02 -22.53 1.85
C ASP A 212 -6.26 -21.15 1.22
N VAL A 213 -6.88 -21.12 0.03
CA VAL A 213 -7.26 -19.87 -0.64
C VAL A 213 -8.32 -19.13 0.17
N VAL A 214 -9.33 -19.85 0.69
CA VAL A 214 -10.36 -19.26 1.56
C VAL A 214 -9.77 -18.72 2.88
N ALA A 215 -8.77 -19.41 3.45
CA ALA A 215 -8.15 -18.99 4.71
C ALA A 215 -7.54 -17.57 4.65
N PHE A 216 -7.11 -17.11 3.47
CA PHE A 216 -6.65 -15.73 3.31
C PHE A 216 -7.75 -14.70 3.55
N ARG A 217 -8.93 -14.91 2.96
CA ARG A 217 -10.12 -14.07 3.20
C ARG A 217 -10.52 -14.14 4.66
N ASP A 218 -10.62 -15.34 5.22
CA ASP A 218 -11.08 -15.54 6.59
C ASP A 218 -10.14 -14.86 7.60
N ARG A 219 -8.83 -14.87 7.34
CA ARG A 219 -7.87 -14.17 8.18
C ARG A 219 -8.00 -12.65 8.12
N LEU A 220 -8.34 -12.10 6.95
CA LEU A 220 -8.64 -10.67 6.80
C LEU A 220 -9.95 -10.31 7.54
N GLU A 221 -10.97 -11.17 7.48
CA GLU A 221 -12.20 -10.97 8.25
C GLU A 221 -11.92 -10.92 9.75
N GLU A 222 -11.13 -11.85 10.27
CA GLU A 222 -10.73 -11.86 11.68
C GLU A 222 -9.92 -10.61 12.06
N ALA A 223 -9.00 -10.16 11.19
CA ALA A 223 -8.24 -8.93 11.39
C ALA A 223 -9.15 -7.69 11.46
N THR A 224 -10.07 -7.58 10.50
CA THR A 224 -11.01 -6.47 10.40
C THR A 224 -11.99 -6.48 11.58
N TYR A 225 -12.50 -7.64 11.98
CA TYR A 225 -13.36 -7.76 13.16
C TYR A 225 -12.65 -7.27 14.43
N THR A 226 -11.43 -7.75 14.66
CA THR A 226 -10.60 -7.31 15.80
C THR A 226 -10.34 -5.81 15.77
N ALA A 227 -10.04 -5.24 14.60
CA ALA A 227 -9.82 -3.81 14.41
C ALA A 227 -11.09 -2.98 14.70
N ARG A 228 -12.27 -3.48 14.32
CA ARG A 228 -13.56 -2.84 14.63
C ARG A 228 -13.85 -2.85 16.13
N GLU A 229 -13.63 -3.98 16.80
CA GLU A 229 -13.80 -4.10 18.26
C GLU A 229 -12.90 -3.12 19.02
N LYS A 230 -11.61 -3.04 18.67
CA LYS A 230 -10.65 -2.08 19.26
C LYS A 230 -11.07 -0.62 19.07
N ARG A 231 -11.59 -0.27 17.89
CA ARG A 231 -12.06 1.11 17.63
C ARG A 231 -13.42 1.43 18.26
N GLY A 232 -14.32 0.46 18.33
CA GLY A 232 -15.62 0.59 19.00
C GLY A 232 -15.49 0.74 20.52
N THR A 233 -14.55 0.02 21.13
CA THR A 233 -14.19 0.17 22.55
C THR A 233 -13.49 1.50 22.84
N ALA A 234 -12.65 2.00 21.92
CA ALA A 234 -12.03 3.32 22.04
C ALA A 234 -13.05 4.48 21.94
N GLY A 235 -14.16 4.29 21.24
CA GLY A 235 -15.28 5.24 21.19
C GLY A 235 -16.14 5.30 22.47
N SER A 236 -15.94 4.37 23.40
CA SER A 236 -16.67 4.29 24.69
C SER A 236 -15.79 4.60 25.92
N ALA A 237 -14.58 5.12 25.72
CA ALA A 237 -13.79 5.65 26.84
C ALA A 237 -14.59 6.80 27.50
N PRO A 238 -14.75 6.83 28.84
CA PRO A 238 -15.38 7.95 29.50
C PRO A 238 -14.66 9.23 29.06
N ALA A 239 -15.41 10.20 28.55
CA ALA A 239 -14.88 11.53 28.32
C ALA A 239 -14.10 11.95 29.57
N PRO A 240 -12.89 12.53 29.44
CA PRO A 240 -12.20 13.07 30.60
C PRO A 240 -13.19 13.99 31.30
N ALA A 241 -13.43 13.74 32.60
CA ALA A 241 -14.32 14.56 33.39
C ALA A 241 -13.94 16.03 33.15
N PRO A 242 -14.91 16.91 32.86
CA PRO A 242 -14.60 18.31 32.61
C PRO A 242 -13.80 18.81 33.81
N ALA A 243 -12.58 19.30 33.55
CA ALA A 243 -11.76 19.95 34.56
C ALA A 243 -12.66 20.98 35.28
N PRO A 244 -12.61 21.05 36.63
CA PRO A 244 -13.44 22.00 37.36
C PRO A 244 -13.20 23.39 36.77
N ARG A 245 -14.27 24.05 36.30
CA ARG A 245 -14.22 25.45 35.88
C ARG A 245 -13.53 26.22 36.98
N ALA A 246 -12.33 26.73 36.69
CA ALA A 246 -11.69 27.71 37.54
C ALA A 246 -12.71 28.84 37.76
N ALA A 247 -13.03 29.10 39.01
CA ALA A 247 -13.88 30.21 39.39
C ALA A 247 -13.33 31.49 38.76
N ALA A 248 -14.21 32.28 38.16
CA ALA A 248 -13.87 33.55 37.55
C ALA A 248 -13.11 34.42 38.58
N VAL A 249 -11.85 34.72 38.28
CA VAL A 249 -11.08 35.74 38.98
C VAL A 249 -11.78 37.08 38.69
N PRO A 250 -12.24 37.85 39.70
CA PRO A 250 -12.85 39.13 39.44
C PRO A 250 -11.81 40.08 38.84
N VAL A 251 -12.11 40.59 37.65
CA VAL A 251 -11.30 41.57 36.94
C VAL A 251 -11.34 42.87 37.74
N ARG A 252 -10.17 43.34 38.21
CA ARG A 252 -10.02 44.63 38.89
C ARG A 252 -10.10 45.74 37.83
N PRO A 253 -10.87 46.82 38.04
CA PRO A 253 -10.92 47.92 37.07
C PRO A 253 -9.55 48.60 36.98
N GLU A 254 -9.04 48.68 35.75
CA GLU A 254 -7.81 49.39 35.41
C GLU A 254 -8.00 50.90 35.62
N GLN A 255 -7.11 51.52 36.41
CA GLN A 255 -7.07 52.96 36.61
C GLN A 255 -6.51 53.64 35.35
N ALA A 256 -7.26 54.60 34.82
CA ALA A 256 -6.90 55.41 33.66
C ALA A 256 -5.65 56.28 33.92
N PRO A 257 -4.71 56.40 32.95
CA PRO A 257 -3.71 57.46 32.98
C PRO A 257 -4.30 58.78 32.45
N ALA A 258 -3.88 59.89 33.08
CA ALA A 258 -4.26 61.26 32.75
C ALA A 258 -3.74 61.73 31.37
N PRO A 259 -4.36 62.77 30.74
CA PRO A 259 -3.99 63.21 29.41
C PRO A 259 -2.79 64.16 29.44
N ALA A 260 -1.76 63.87 28.63
CA ALA A 260 -0.68 64.81 28.33
C ALA A 260 -0.83 65.36 26.90
N ALA A 261 -0.65 66.67 26.80
CA ALA A 261 -0.94 67.51 25.65
C ALA A 261 0.07 67.39 24.49
N ALA A 262 -0.46 67.65 23.30
CA ALA A 262 0.12 68.40 22.16
C ALA A 262 1.56 68.09 21.70
N GLY A 263 1.66 67.75 20.41
CA GLY A 263 2.90 67.88 19.64
C GLY A 263 2.92 67.04 18.38
N ALA A 264 2.32 67.53 17.30
CA ALA A 264 2.56 66.99 15.96
C ALA A 264 4.02 67.25 15.57
N THR A 265 4.75 66.21 15.20
CA THR A 265 6.00 66.32 14.43
C THR A 265 6.06 65.15 13.46
N THR A 266 5.83 65.46 12.19
CA THR A 266 6.12 64.60 11.05
C THR A 266 7.63 64.61 10.82
N ALA A 267 8.33 63.55 11.21
CA ALA A 267 9.71 63.31 10.76
C ALA A 267 9.67 62.54 9.42
N PRO A 268 10.36 63.00 8.37
CA PRO A 268 10.42 62.29 7.11
C PRO A 268 11.26 61.01 7.24
N LEU A 269 10.81 59.94 6.59
CA LEU A 269 11.60 58.72 6.39
C LEU A 269 12.89 59.08 5.65
N GLN A 270 14.02 58.85 6.29
CA GLN A 270 15.33 58.94 5.67
C GLN A 270 15.45 57.84 4.59
N SER A 271 15.78 58.26 3.37
CA SER A 271 16.10 57.37 2.26
C SER A 271 17.38 56.59 2.57
N VAL A 272 17.25 55.27 2.69
CA VAL A 272 18.40 54.35 2.74
C VAL A 272 19.12 54.45 1.38
N PRO A 273 20.44 54.72 1.33
CA PRO A 273 21.18 54.66 0.08
C PRO A 273 21.24 53.21 -0.40
N ALA A 274 20.81 52.97 -1.65
CA ALA A 274 20.98 51.70 -2.31
C ALA A 274 22.47 51.35 -2.39
N GLN A 275 22.89 50.30 -1.70
CA GLN A 275 24.22 49.72 -1.89
C GLN A 275 24.29 49.15 -3.31
N PRO A 276 25.30 49.50 -4.13
CA PRO A 276 25.47 48.88 -5.43
C PRO A 276 25.88 47.42 -5.23
N ALA A 277 25.17 46.50 -5.89
CA ALA A 277 25.62 45.14 -6.07
C ALA A 277 26.99 45.13 -6.77
N PRO A 278 27.93 44.24 -6.39
CA PRO A 278 29.18 44.10 -7.14
C PRO A 278 28.84 43.63 -8.57
N GLN A 279 29.09 44.51 -9.54
CA GLN A 279 29.07 44.17 -10.95
C GLN A 279 30.25 43.23 -11.24
N GLN A 280 30.02 41.93 -11.13
CA GLN A 280 30.88 40.95 -11.80
C GLN A 280 30.59 41.08 -13.30
N GLY A 281 31.53 41.69 -14.01
CA GLY A 281 31.45 41.88 -15.46
C GLY A 281 31.24 40.55 -16.17
N PHE A 282 30.22 40.50 -17.02
CA PHE A 282 30.11 39.46 -18.04
C PHE A 282 31.23 39.72 -19.05
N GLN A 283 32.27 38.87 -19.03
CA GLN A 283 33.24 38.81 -20.10
C GLN A 283 32.58 38.13 -21.29
N PRO A 284 32.46 38.78 -22.46
CA PRO A 284 32.01 38.12 -23.67
C PRO A 284 33.07 37.09 -24.08
N VAL A 285 32.66 35.83 -24.18
CA VAL A 285 33.48 34.75 -24.72
C VAL A 285 33.64 35.05 -26.21
N GLY A 286 34.86 35.35 -26.65
CA GLY A 286 35.15 35.56 -28.06
C GLY A 286 35.00 34.25 -28.83
N ASP A 287 34.24 34.29 -29.92
CA ASP A 287 34.17 33.21 -30.90
C ASP A 287 35.56 33.01 -31.52
N GLY A 288 36.25 31.94 -31.15
CA GLY A 288 37.52 31.60 -31.79
C GLY A 288 38.43 30.67 -31.00
N GLU A 289 38.02 29.43 -30.77
CA GLU A 289 38.89 28.26 -30.95
C GLU A 289 38.06 26.98 -30.81
N VAL A 290 37.61 26.47 -31.95
CA VAL A 290 37.11 25.10 -32.05
C VAL A 290 38.32 24.18 -31.85
N ARG A 291 38.49 23.63 -30.64
CA ARG A 291 39.35 22.46 -30.44
C ARG A 291 38.56 21.21 -30.79
N THR A 292 38.74 20.73 -32.02
CA THR A 292 38.47 19.34 -32.37
C THR A 292 39.51 18.45 -31.71
N GLU A 293 39.14 17.72 -30.67
CA GLU A 293 39.87 16.51 -30.28
C GLU A 293 39.10 15.31 -30.83
N SER A 294 39.61 14.77 -31.93
CA SER A 294 39.34 13.42 -32.39
C SER A 294 40.14 12.44 -31.52
N LEU A 295 39.46 11.53 -30.83
CA LEU A 295 40.12 10.35 -30.27
C LEU A 295 39.57 9.10 -30.94
N ASP A 296 40.39 8.60 -31.86
CA ASP A 296 40.30 7.28 -32.46
C ASP A 296 40.51 6.15 -31.43
N GLY A 297 40.06 4.97 -31.84
CA GLY A 297 39.93 3.73 -31.07
C GLY A 297 41.12 3.25 -30.24
N ASN A 298 40.77 2.54 -29.17
CA ASN A 298 41.04 1.10 -29.05
C ASN A 298 40.01 0.43 -28.11
#